data_AF-A0A821LML5-F1
#
_entry.id   AF-A0A821LML5-F1
#
_cell.length_a   1.000
_cell.length_b   1.000
_cell.length_c   1.000
_cell.angle_alpha   90.00
_cell.angle_beta   90.00
_cell.angle_gamma   90.00
#
_symmetry.space_group_name_H-M   'P 1'
#
loop_
_entity.id
_entity.type
_entity.pdbx_description
1 polymer ?
#
loop_
_entity_poly.entity_id
_entity_poly.type
_entity_poly.pdbx_seq_one_letter_code
_entity_poly.pdbx_strand_id
1 'polypeptide(L)'
;MKLAISILSIFFLITTIGAPPVGENVNKNKKTVDSKEDSSDEALNNLEYSRYLKEVVEILENDPEFKKKLENASLDDIKSGNIAQHLGLVQHHVRTKLDEAKQREMDRLRELVGRRIRNLSEKERMELARGNPNGKNIKDLLPQHIDHQNSENFAEADLERLIRHASKDLDEIDRQREREFKEYEMRKEFERRAKLTEMNEEERKKQETLHQEAVEKKKHHPKVNHPGSVDQMEEVWEDVDHLEADQFNPKSFFKLHDVNSDGFLDEGEIEAIMLKEAEKIHENTPEADPIEKQEEMDRMREHVMKEFDKNNDRMLSFDEFEHGMNGTEAKNDQGWQSLEDSTPYSDQEFQSFSDQLIHARGSDASQPHNPPPANAVPSSPQEHIPRAPPSMNSH
;
A
#
# COMPACT_ATOMS: atom_id res chain seq x y z
N MET A 1 6.93 23.37 -9.13
CA MET A 1 7.91 22.46 -8.49
C MET A 1 7.41 21.90 -7.17
N LYS A 2 6.45 22.54 -6.46
CA LYS A 2 5.94 22.07 -5.17
C LYS A 2 4.84 20.99 -5.29
N LEU A 3 3.86 21.11 -6.20
CA LEU A 3 2.87 20.03 -6.46
C LEU A 3 3.34 18.89 -7.38
N ALA A 4 4.40 19.11 -8.18
CA ALA A 4 5.02 18.02 -8.95
C ALA A 4 5.68 16.97 -8.04
N ILE A 5 5.81 17.28 -6.73
CA ILE A 5 6.30 16.38 -5.69
C ILE A 5 5.13 15.69 -4.96
N SER A 6 3.97 16.31 -4.73
CA SER A 6 2.79 15.63 -4.15
C SER A 6 2.16 14.59 -5.08
N ILE A 7 2.12 14.85 -6.38
CA ILE A 7 1.80 13.81 -7.37
C ILE A 7 2.88 12.70 -7.30
N LEU A 8 4.14 13.06 -7.05
CA LEU A 8 5.23 12.11 -6.85
C LEU A 8 5.11 11.30 -5.54
N SER A 9 4.47 11.83 -4.49
CA SER A 9 4.22 11.13 -3.22
C SER A 9 3.13 10.05 -3.37
N ILE A 10 2.08 10.33 -4.15
CA ILE A 10 1.14 9.30 -4.66
C ILE A 10 1.89 8.27 -5.56
N PHE A 11 2.96 8.67 -6.25
CA PHE A 11 3.79 7.78 -7.08
C PHE A 11 4.92 7.02 -6.37
N PHE A 12 5.41 7.47 -5.20
CA PHE A 12 6.55 6.83 -4.52
C PHE A 12 6.13 5.51 -3.86
N LEU A 13 4.89 5.43 -3.36
CA LEU A 13 4.27 4.18 -2.88
C LEU A 13 4.17 3.09 -3.96
N ILE A 14 4.20 3.44 -5.25
CA ILE A 14 4.08 2.48 -6.38
C ILE A 14 5.45 1.96 -6.86
N THR A 15 6.58 2.59 -6.49
CA THR A 15 7.90 2.27 -7.10
C THR A 15 8.90 1.54 -6.20
N THR A 16 8.58 1.26 -4.94
CA THR A 16 9.44 0.46 -4.05
C THR A 16 9.16 -1.04 -4.15
N ILE A 17 9.26 -1.61 -5.36
CA ILE A 17 9.50 -3.06 -5.53
C ILE A 17 10.78 -3.20 -6.37
N GLY A 18 11.93 -3.04 -5.71
CA GLY A 18 13.22 -3.38 -6.27
C GLY A 18 13.41 -4.90 -6.29
N ALA A 19 12.97 -5.58 -7.35
CA ALA A 19 13.34 -6.97 -7.58
C ALA A 19 14.81 -7.04 -8.06
N PRO A 20 15.69 -7.84 -7.41
CA PRO A 20 17.07 -8.00 -7.86
C PRO A 20 17.14 -8.75 -9.22
N PRO A 21 18.14 -8.48 -10.07
CA PRO A 21 18.21 -9.03 -11.41
C PRO A 21 18.46 -10.55 -11.40
N VAL A 22 17.59 -11.30 -12.08
CA VAL A 22 17.73 -12.75 -12.30
C VAL A 22 18.86 -12.98 -13.30
N GLY A 23 19.95 -13.60 -12.85
CA GLY A 23 21.02 -14.09 -13.72
C GLY A 23 20.54 -15.24 -14.59
N GLU A 24 20.78 -15.15 -15.90
CA GLU A 24 20.54 -16.21 -16.87
C GLU A 24 21.36 -17.46 -16.53
N ASN A 25 20.67 -18.58 -16.28
CA ASN A 25 21.17 -19.89 -16.69
C ASN A 25 20.03 -20.71 -17.24
N VAL A 26 20.02 -20.81 -18.58
CA VAL A 26 19.12 -21.62 -19.39
C VAL A 26 19.32 -23.09 -19.06
N ASN A 27 18.26 -23.78 -18.61
CA ASN A 27 18.12 -25.20 -18.91
C ASN A 27 16.67 -25.57 -19.21
N LYS A 28 16.47 -26.04 -20.43
CA LYS A 28 15.19 -26.43 -21.02
C LYS A 28 14.69 -27.72 -20.36
N ASN A 29 13.48 -27.70 -19.79
CA ASN A 29 12.51 -28.75 -20.08
C ASN A 29 11.07 -28.35 -19.70
N LYS A 30 10.21 -28.47 -20.71
CA LYS A 30 8.79 -28.11 -20.72
C LYS A 30 7.95 -29.27 -20.18
N LYS A 31 7.20 -29.04 -19.10
CA LYS A 31 5.88 -29.66 -18.92
C LYS A 31 4.95 -28.71 -18.17
N THR A 32 3.76 -28.60 -18.75
CA THR A 32 2.69 -27.63 -18.57
C THR A 32 2.11 -27.57 -17.16
N VAL A 33 1.99 -26.36 -16.61
CA VAL A 33 1.01 -25.99 -15.59
C VAL A 33 0.41 -24.66 -16.03
N ASP A 34 -0.81 -24.73 -16.58
CA ASP A 34 -1.72 -23.58 -16.72
C ASP A 34 -2.04 -23.05 -15.32
N SER A 35 -1.66 -21.79 -15.04
CA SER A 35 -2.17 -20.91 -13.96
C SER A 35 -1.18 -19.80 -13.53
N LYS A 36 -0.02 -19.64 -14.17
CA LYS A 36 0.88 -18.48 -13.87
C LYS A 36 0.68 -17.25 -14.76
N GLU A 37 0.00 -17.36 -15.90
CA GLU A 37 -0.13 -16.23 -16.84
C GLU A 37 -1.20 -15.21 -16.43
N ASP A 38 -2.31 -15.61 -15.77
CA ASP A 38 -3.37 -14.66 -15.36
C ASP A 38 -2.85 -13.61 -14.35
N SER A 39 -2.00 -14.01 -13.40
CA SER A 39 -1.36 -13.07 -12.47
C SER A 39 -0.44 -12.07 -13.17
N SER A 40 0.18 -12.48 -14.28
CA SER A 40 1.11 -11.62 -15.04
C SER A 40 0.37 -10.62 -15.92
N ASP A 41 -0.73 -11.04 -16.56
CA ASP A 41 -1.53 -10.15 -17.40
C ASP A 41 -2.28 -9.10 -16.54
N GLU A 42 -2.77 -9.47 -15.35
CA GLU A 42 -3.36 -8.49 -14.42
C GLU A 42 -2.32 -7.51 -13.87
N ALA A 43 -1.16 -7.99 -13.41
CA ALA A 43 -0.07 -7.12 -12.94
C ALA A 43 0.42 -6.17 -14.05
N LEU A 44 0.58 -6.67 -15.28
CA LEU A 44 0.90 -5.84 -16.44
C LEU A 44 -0.20 -4.81 -16.72
N ASN A 45 -1.47 -5.18 -16.60
CA ASN A 45 -2.56 -4.22 -16.81
C ASN A 45 -2.61 -3.13 -15.74
N ASN A 46 -2.34 -3.44 -14.48
CA ASN A 46 -2.26 -2.46 -13.40
C ASN A 46 -1.09 -1.49 -13.64
N LEU A 47 0.06 -2.00 -14.12
CA LEU A 47 1.20 -1.17 -14.51
C LEU A 47 0.87 -0.22 -15.69
N GLU A 48 0.21 -0.74 -16.72
CA GLU A 48 -0.19 0.05 -17.89
C GLU A 48 -1.26 1.09 -17.55
N TYR A 49 -2.21 0.75 -16.67
CA TYR A 49 -3.19 1.68 -16.12
C TYR A 49 -2.50 2.83 -15.36
N SER A 50 -1.57 2.51 -14.46
CA SER A 50 -0.77 3.51 -13.73
C SER A 50 -0.01 4.45 -14.68
N ARG A 51 0.55 3.90 -15.78
CA ARG A 51 1.20 4.70 -16.81
C ARG A 51 0.24 5.65 -17.52
N TYR A 52 -0.95 5.17 -17.89
CA TYR A 52 -1.97 6.01 -18.53
C TYR A 52 -2.44 7.13 -17.61
N LEU A 53 -2.71 6.82 -16.33
CA LEU A 53 -3.08 7.83 -15.33
C LEU A 53 -1.99 8.91 -15.21
N LYS A 54 -0.71 8.49 -15.11
CA LYS A 54 0.43 9.40 -15.07
C LYS A 54 0.51 10.30 -16.29
N GLU A 55 0.36 9.73 -17.48
CA GLU A 55 0.38 10.48 -18.73
C GLU A 55 -0.75 11.51 -18.81
N VAL A 56 -1.97 11.15 -18.40
CA VAL A 56 -3.11 12.09 -18.35
C VAL A 56 -2.82 13.25 -17.41
N VAL A 57 -2.27 12.97 -16.22
CA VAL A 57 -1.90 14.01 -15.24
C VAL A 57 -0.81 14.92 -15.81
N GLU A 58 0.27 14.38 -16.36
CA GLU A 58 1.36 15.16 -16.98
C GLU A 58 0.84 16.05 -18.12
N ILE A 59 -0.10 15.56 -18.94
CA ILE A 59 -0.72 16.35 -20.00
C ILE A 59 -1.53 17.51 -19.39
N LEU A 60 -2.35 17.25 -18.37
CA LEU A 60 -3.16 18.28 -17.70
C LEU A 60 -2.30 19.36 -17.01
N GLU A 61 -1.16 18.98 -16.43
CA GLU A 61 -0.24 19.91 -15.77
C GLU A 61 0.45 20.88 -16.75
N ASN A 62 0.49 20.56 -18.04
CA ASN A 62 1.04 21.46 -19.06
C ASN A 62 0.11 22.65 -19.36
N ASP A 63 -1.15 22.62 -18.91
CA ASP A 63 -2.05 23.78 -18.98
C ASP A 63 -1.91 24.62 -17.70
N PRO A 64 -1.40 25.87 -17.75
CA PRO A 64 -1.16 26.66 -16.54
C PRO A 64 -2.44 27.06 -15.79
N GLU A 65 -3.58 27.21 -16.48
CA GLU A 65 -4.85 27.57 -15.84
C GLU A 65 -5.47 26.37 -15.14
N PHE A 66 -5.48 25.22 -15.81
CA PHE A 66 -5.94 23.97 -15.23
C PHE A 66 -5.03 23.50 -14.11
N LYS A 67 -3.70 23.62 -14.27
CA LYS A 67 -2.74 23.35 -13.21
C LYS A 67 -3.05 24.19 -11.98
N LYS A 68 -3.22 25.51 -12.11
CA LYS A 68 -3.61 26.36 -10.98
C LYS A 68 -4.93 25.94 -10.36
N LYS A 69 -5.91 25.49 -11.16
CA LYS A 69 -7.17 24.96 -10.61
C LYS A 69 -6.96 23.66 -9.85
N LEU A 70 -6.11 22.78 -10.35
CA LEU A 70 -5.73 21.55 -9.66
C LEU A 70 -4.97 21.86 -8.35
N GLU A 71 -4.08 22.86 -8.37
CA GLU A 71 -3.32 23.33 -7.20
C GLU A 71 -4.19 24.03 -6.14
N ASN A 72 -5.35 24.57 -6.50
CA ASN A 72 -6.26 25.25 -5.58
C ASN A 72 -7.56 24.47 -5.34
N ALA A 73 -7.75 23.34 -6.01
CA ALA A 73 -8.91 22.48 -5.81
C ALA A 73 -8.74 21.76 -4.48
N SER A 74 -9.84 21.62 -3.74
CA SER A 74 -9.85 20.70 -2.62
C SER A 74 -9.62 19.28 -3.13
N LEU A 75 -8.97 18.44 -2.34
CA LEU A 75 -8.75 17.05 -2.70
C LEU A 75 -10.07 16.28 -2.78
N ASP A 76 -11.04 16.65 -1.97
CA ASP A 76 -12.46 16.40 -2.16
C ASP A 76 -12.97 16.62 -3.58
N ASP A 77 -12.74 17.81 -4.14
CA ASP A 77 -13.16 18.14 -5.50
C ASP A 77 -12.39 17.34 -6.54
N ILE A 78 -11.15 16.94 -6.23
CA ILE A 78 -10.36 16.07 -7.08
C ILE A 78 -10.97 14.66 -7.05
N LYS A 79 -11.08 14.03 -5.88
CA LYS A 79 -11.54 12.64 -5.68
C LYS A 79 -13.00 12.40 -6.05
N SER A 80 -13.87 13.34 -5.75
CA SER A 80 -15.28 13.30 -6.20
C SER A 80 -15.40 13.36 -7.73
N GLY A 81 -14.34 13.81 -8.41
CA GLY A 81 -14.31 14.04 -9.85
C GLY A 81 -14.87 15.39 -10.27
N ASN A 82 -15.22 16.29 -9.34
CA ASN A 82 -15.72 17.62 -9.66
C ASN A 82 -14.73 18.44 -10.49
N ILE A 83 -13.41 18.25 -10.28
CA ILE A 83 -12.36 18.89 -11.07
C ILE A 83 -12.51 18.63 -12.58
N ALA A 84 -13.14 17.51 -12.96
CA ALA A 84 -13.37 17.15 -14.35
C ALA A 84 -14.30 18.14 -15.08
N GLN A 85 -15.17 18.86 -14.37
CA GLN A 85 -16.04 19.90 -14.95
C GLN A 85 -15.24 21.10 -15.50
N HIS A 86 -13.98 21.25 -15.07
CA HIS A 86 -13.10 22.29 -15.57
C HIS A 86 -12.29 21.87 -16.79
N LEU A 87 -12.37 20.60 -17.19
CA LEU A 87 -11.72 20.10 -18.40
C LEU A 87 -12.20 20.90 -19.62
N GLY A 88 -13.47 21.37 -19.64
CA GLY A 88 -14.04 22.27 -20.65
C GLY A 88 -13.21 23.52 -20.97
N LEU A 89 -12.43 23.99 -20.01
CA LEU A 89 -11.68 25.25 -20.08
C LEU A 89 -10.21 25.07 -20.47
N VAL A 90 -9.76 23.81 -20.55
CA VAL A 90 -8.37 23.46 -20.91
C VAL A 90 -8.05 23.88 -22.35
N GLN A 91 -6.83 24.34 -22.58
CA GLN A 91 -6.38 24.76 -23.91
C GLN A 91 -6.50 23.64 -24.94
N HIS A 92 -6.85 24.01 -26.17
CA HIS A 92 -7.11 23.07 -27.25
C HIS A 92 -5.97 22.08 -27.49
N HIS A 93 -4.71 22.53 -27.43
CA HIS A 93 -3.55 21.67 -27.66
C HIS A 93 -3.36 20.61 -26.56
N VAL A 94 -3.79 20.89 -25.32
CA VAL A 94 -3.79 19.92 -24.22
C VAL A 94 -4.95 18.94 -24.39
N ARG A 95 -6.13 19.42 -24.80
CA ARG A 95 -7.26 18.55 -25.17
C ARG A 95 -6.88 17.54 -26.25
N THR A 96 -6.23 17.98 -27.33
CA THR A 96 -5.75 17.08 -28.39
C THR A 96 -4.83 15.99 -27.85
N LYS A 97 -3.88 16.35 -26.96
CA LYS A 97 -2.99 15.36 -26.34
C LYS A 97 -3.74 14.36 -25.44
N LEU A 98 -4.76 14.81 -24.71
CA LEU A 98 -5.61 13.93 -23.90
C LEU A 98 -6.41 12.97 -24.79
N ASP A 99 -6.95 13.46 -25.91
CA ASP A 99 -7.64 12.63 -26.90
C ASP A 99 -6.69 11.56 -27.46
N GLU A 100 -5.46 11.95 -27.84
CA GLU A 100 -4.42 11.03 -28.32
C GLU A 100 -4.02 9.98 -27.25
N ALA A 101 -3.88 10.40 -25.99
CA ALA A 101 -3.59 9.49 -24.87
C ALA A 101 -4.72 8.49 -24.67
N LYS A 102 -5.98 8.96 -24.68
CA LYS A 102 -7.16 8.10 -24.56
C LYS A 102 -7.25 7.10 -25.70
N GLN A 103 -7.03 7.53 -26.94
CA GLN A 103 -7.08 6.64 -28.11
C GLN A 103 -6.04 5.53 -28.02
N ARG A 104 -4.80 5.85 -27.64
CA ARG A 104 -3.75 4.85 -27.41
C ARG A 104 -4.13 3.84 -26.33
N GLU A 105 -4.66 4.32 -25.21
CA GLU A 105 -5.11 3.45 -24.14
C GLU A 105 -6.30 2.59 -24.59
N MET A 106 -7.26 3.14 -25.33
CA MET A 106 -8.38 2.38 -25.89
C MET A 106 -7.93 1.27 -26.84
N ASP A 107 -6.95 1.53 -27.69
CA ASP A 107 -6.40 0.50 -28.57
C ASP A 107 -5.68 -0.60 -27.78
N ARG A 108 -4.92 -0.24 -26.73
CA ARG A 108 -4.33 -1.20 -25.80
C ARG A 108 -5.41 -2.05 -25.11
N LEU A 109 -6.48 -1.43 -24.63
CA LEU A 109 -7.57 -2.13 -23.94
C LEU A 109 -8.35 -3.06 -24.88
N ARG A 110 -8.57 -2.65 -26.13
CA ARG A 110 -9.16 -3.52 -27.16
C ARG A 110 -8.28 -4.74 -27.43
N GLU A 111 -6.98 -4.55 -27.51
CA GLU A 111 -6.03 -5.66 -27.70
C GLU A 111 -6.05 -6.61 -26.50
N LEU A 112 -6.07 -6.07 -25.28
CA LEU A 112 -6.19 -6.85 -24.05
C LEU A 112 -7.47 -7.68 -24.01
N VAL A 113 -8.63 -7.06 -24.28
CA VAL A 113 -9.92 -7.75 -24.35
C VAL A 113 -9.88 -8.82 -25.43
N GLY A 114 -9.30 -8.51 -26.59
CA GLY A 114 -9.09 -9.47 -27.67
C GLY A 114 -8.23 -10.66 -27.25
N ARG A 115 -7.15 -10.44 -26.49
CA ARG A 115 -6.31 -11.50 -25.91
C ARG A 115 -7.10 -12.36 -24.94
N ARG A 116 -7.80 -11.74 -23.97
CA ARG A 116 -8.67 -12.45 -23.02
C ARG A 116 -9.68 -13.34 -23.75
N ILE A 117 -10.40 -12.80 -24.74
CA ILE A 117 -11.39 -13.57 -25.53
C ILE A 117 -10.76 -14.74 -26.30
N ARG A 118 -9.51 -14.60 -26.79
CA ARG A 118 -8.80 -15.69 -27.46
C ARG A 118 -8.36 -16.79 -26.50
N ASN A 119 -8.07 -16.44 -25.25
CA ASN A 119 -7.64 -17.37 -24.21
C ASN A 119 -8.81 -18.11 -23.54
N LEU A 120 -10.05 -17.63 -23.69
CA LEU A 120 -11.24 -18.32 -23.19
C LEU A 120 -11.49 -19.63 -23.92
N SER A 121 -12.04 -20.61 -23.19
CA SER A 121 -12.45 -21.89 -23.75
C SER A 121 -13.56 -21.72 -24.80
N GLU A 122 -13.70 -22.70 -25.71
CA GLU A 122 -14.74 -22.65 -26.75
C GLU A 122 -16.15 -22.52 -26.17
N LYS A 123 -16.40 -23.15 -25.00
CA LYS A 123 -17.65 -23.02 -24.27
C LYS A 123 -17.88 -21.58 -23.78
N GLU A 124 -16.90 -20.97 -23.15
CA GLU A 124 -16.99 -19.59 -22.63
C GLU A 124 -17.15 -18.57 -23.77
N ARG A 125 -16.44 -18.76 -24.89
CA ARG A 125 -16.60 -17.91 -26.09
C ARG A 125 -18.01 -18.02 -26.67
N MET A 126 -18.59 -19.22 -26.66
CA MET A 126 -19.96 -19.45 -27.11
C MET A 126 -21.00 -18.85 -26.15
N GLU A 127 -20.75 -18.86 -24.84
CA GLU A 127 -21.59 -18.22 -23.83
C GLU A 127 -21.56 -16.68 -23.96
N LEU A 128 -20.37 -16.09 -24.16
CA LEU A 128 -20.20 -14.66 -24.48
C LEU A 128 -20.98 -14.26 -25.74
N ALA A 129 -20.87 -15.05 -26.82
CA ALA A 129 -21.56 -14.78 -28.08
C ALA A 129 -23.09 -14.90 -27.98
N ARG A 130 -23.60 -15.72 -27.06
CA ARG A 130 -25.04 -15.92 -26.84
C ARG A 130 -25.69 -14.82 -25.99
N GLY A 131 -24.90 -13.95 -25.36
CA GLY A 131 -25.41 -12.83 -24.56
C GLY A 131 -26.28 -13.29 -23.40
N ASN A 132 -25.78 -14.24 -22.59
CA ASN A 132 -26.49 -14.70 -21.40
C ASN A 132 -26.46 -13.61 -20.30
N PRO A 133 -27.60 -13.09 -19.83
CA PRO A 133 -27.65 -12.08 -18.77
C PRO A 133 -27.04 -12.55 -17.43
N ASN A 134 -26.94 -13.86 -17.20
CA ASN A 134 -26.34 -14.45 -15.99
C ASN A 134 -24.93 -15.06 -16.24
N GLY A 135 -24.32 -14.83 -17.41
CA GLY A 135 -22.98 -15.33 -17.77
C GLY A 135 -21.92 -14.22 -17.82
N LYS A 136 -20.65 -14.59 -18.08
CA LYS A 136 -19.55 -13.62 -18.30
C LYS A 136 -19.93 -12.70 -19.47
N ASN A 137 -20.10 -11.40 -19.19
CA ASN A 137 -20.41 -10.40 -20.19
C ASN A 137 -19.13 -9.77 -20.73
N ILE A 138 -19.19 -9.26 -21.96
CA ILE A 138 -18.05 -8.55 -22.55
C ILE A 138 -17.68 -7.29 -21.76
N LYS A 139 -18.66 -6.73 -21.04
CA LYS A 139 -18.47 -5.61 -20.11
C LYS A 139 -17.59 -5.96 -18.91
N ASP A 140 -17.60 -7.22 -18.48
CA ASP A 140 -16.77 -7.70 -17.36
C ASP A 140 -15.30 -7.83 -17.78
N LEU A 141 -15.05 -7.88 -19.09
CA LEU A 141 -13.70 -7.91 -19.67
C LEU A 141 -13.17 -6.50 -19.95
N LEU A 142 -14.05 -5.49 -20.01
CA LEU A 142 -13.69 -4.10 -20.26
C LEU A 142 -13.14 -3.45 -18.98
N PRO A 143 -11.94 -2.86 -19.01
CA PRO A 143 -11.40 -2.12 -17.87
C PRO A 143 -12.30 -0.95 -17.48
N GLN A 144 -12.46 -0.71 -16.18
CA GLN A 144 -13.54 0.15 -15.67
C GLN A 144 -13.18 1.64 -15.64
N HIS A 145 -11.90 1.98 -15.86
CA HIS A 145 -11.35 3.32 -15.67
C HIS A 145 -11.55 4.29 -16.85
N ILE A 146 -12.20 3.89 -17.96
CA ILE A 146 -12.40 4.73 -19.16
C ILE A 146 -13.83 4.60 -19.69
N ASP A 147 -14.31 5.65 -20.37
CA ASP A 147 -15.57 5.61 -21.09
C ASP A 147 -15.49 5.00 -22.48
N HIS A 148 -15.89 3.73 -22.57
CA HIS A 148 -15.97 2.95 -23.81
C HIS A 148 -17.07 3.41 -24.78
N GLN A 149 -18.02 4.23 -24.34
CA GLN A 149 -19.08 4.76 -25.21
C GLN A 149 -18.59 5.91 -26.09
N ASN A 150 -17.57 6.64 -25.64
CA ASN A 150 -16.93 7.72 -26.37
C ASN A 150 -15.47 7.36 -26.60
N SER A 151 -15.16 6.65 -27.68
CA SER A 151 -13.80 6.11 -27.89
C SER A 151 -12.75 7.16 -28.29
N GLU A 152 -13.15 8.29 -28.83
CA GLU A 152 -12.23 9.16 -29.59
C GLU A 152 -11.80 10.40 -28.82
N ASN A 153 -12.66 10.91 -27.93
CA ASN A 153 -12.41 12.16 -27.22
C ASN A 153 -12.36 11.93 -25.71
N PHE A 154 -11.35 12.49 -25.04
CA PHE A 154 -11.22 12.50 -23.59
C PHE A 154 -12.15 13.56 -22.99
N ALA A 155 -13.17 13.09 -22.27
CA ALA A 155 -14.22 13.89 -21.69
C ALA A 155 -14.12 13.95 -20.17
N GLU A 156 -14.98 14.78 -19.57
CA GLU A 156 -15.05 14.96 -18.12
C GLU A 156 -15.31 13.62 -17.41
N ALA A 157 -16.19 12.79 -17.98
CA ALA A 157 -16.48 11.46 -17.48
C ALA A 157 -15.27 10.52 -17.45
N ASP A 158 -14.28 10.69 -18.34
CA ASP A 158 -13.05 9.88 -18.33
C ASP A 158 -12.15 10.28 -17.17
N LEU A 159 -11.96 11.59 -16.96
CA LEU A 159 -11.18 12.10 -15.85
C LEU A 159 -11.81 11.74 -14.49
N GLU A 160 -13.14 11.87 -14.37
CA GLU A 160 -13.86 11.45 -13.18
C GLU A 160 -13.69 9.95 -12.91
N ARG A 161 -13.83 9.07 -13.93
CA ARG A 161 -13.65 7.62 -13.76
C ARG A 161 -12.21 7.27 -13.40
N LEU A 162 -11.23 7.94 -14.00
CA LEU A 162 -9.81 7.75 -13.68
C LEU A 162 -9.53 8.05 -12.21
N ILE A 163 -10.04 9.18 -11.72
CA ILE A 163 -9.81 9.61 -10.33
C ILE A 163 -10.55 8.70 -9.34
N ARG A 164 -11.81 8.36 -9.62
CA ARG A 164 -12.58 7.42 -8.78
C ARG A 164 -11.95 6.03 -8.73
N HIS A 165 -11.42 5.55 -9.86
CA HIS A 165 -10.72 4.26 -9.91
C HIS A 165 -9.43 4.30 -9.10
N ALA A 166 -8.62 5.35 -9.25
CA ALA A 166 -7.39 5.51 -8.48
C ALA A 166 -7.68 5.56 -6.97
N SER A 167 -8.76 6.22 -6.55
CA SER A 167 -9.17 6.27 -5.14
C SER A 167 -9.57 4.90 -4.61
N LYS A 168 -10.34 4.13 -5.40
CA LYS A 168 -10.75 2.77 -5.04
C LYS A 168 -9.57 1.79 -4.94
N ASP A 169 -8.56 1.96 -5.81
CA ASP A 169 -7.38 1.10 -5.79
C ASP A 169 -6.59 1.27 -4.49
N LEU A 170 -6.56 2.46 -3.91
CA LEU A 170 -5.90 2.72 -2.63
C LEU A 170 -6.60 2.00 -1.47
N ASP A 171 -7.93 2.06 -1.38
CA ASP A 171 -8.68 1.31 -0.36
C ASP A 171 -8.49 -0.21 -0.50
N GLU A 172 -8.35 -0.70 -1.73
CA GLU A 172 -8.12 -2.12 -1.97
C GLU A 172 -6.68 -2.53 -1.62
N ILE A 173 -5.70 -1.63 -1.77
CA ILE A 173 -4.34 -1.83 -1.29
C ILE A 173 -4.33 -1.97 0.23
N ASP A 174 -4.99 -1.08 0.97
CA ASP A 174 -5.11 -1.15 2.43
C ASP A 174 -5.73 -2.50 2.86
N ARG A 175 -6.84 -2.91 2.23
CA ARG A 175 -7.46 -4.22 2.50
C ARG A 175 -6.59 -5.42 2.12
N GLN A 176 -5.82 -5.31 1.04
CA GLN A 176 -4.92 -6.38 0.63
C GLN A 176 -3.78 -6.51 1.64
N ARG A 177 -3.22 -5.40 2.11
CA ARG A 177 -2.23 -5.36 3.19
C ARG A 177 -2.76 -6.06 4.44
N GLU A 178 -3.97 -5.73 4.91
CA GLU A 178 -4.59 -6.41 6.06
C GLU A 178 -4.70 -7.93 5.88
N ARG A 179 -5.09 -8.38 4.68
CA ARG A 179 -5.19 -9.81 4.35
C ARG A 179 -3.82 -10.49 4.37
N GLU A 180 -2.83 -9.86 3.75
CA GLU A 180 -1.46 -10.35 3.70
C GLU A 180 -0.83 -10.42 5.09
N PHE A 181 -1.05 -9.40 5.93
CA PHE A 181 -0.60 -9.39 7.32
C PHE A 181 -1.28 -10.49 8.15
N LYS A 182 -2.60 -10.68 7.98
CA LYS A 182 -3.32 -11.77 8.65
C LYS A 182 -2.76 -13.14 8.24
N GLU A 183 -2.54 -13.38 6.96
CA GLU A 183 -1.93 -14.63 6.47
C GLU A 183 -0.49 -14.81 6.95
N TYR A 184 0.27 -13.71 7.04
CA TYR A 184 1.62 -13.69 7.56
C TYR A 184 1.66 -14.19 9.01
N GLU A 185 0.82 -13.63 9.88
CA GLU A 185 0.75 -14.01 11.29
C GLU A 185 0.23 -15.46 11.46
N MET A 186 -0.77 -15.87 10.68
CA MET A 186 -1.23 -17.27 10.68
C MET A 186 -0.11 -18.24 10.24
N ARG A 187 0.68 -17.89 9.22
CA ARG A 187 1.80 -18.73 8.75
C ARG A 187 2.89 -18.84 9.81
N LYS A 188 3.25 -17.73 10.44
CA LYS A 188 4.24 -17.68 11.53
C LYS A 188 3.83 -18.55 12.72
N GLU A 189 2.57 -18.49 13.12
CA GLU A 189 2.03 -19.34 14.19
C GLU A 189 1.96 -20.83 13.77
N PHE A 190 1.58 -21.13 12.53
CA PHE A 190 1.61 -22.49 11.99
C PHE A 190 3.01 -23.09 12.03
N GLU A 191 4.02 -22.36 11.56
CA GLU A 191 5.41 -22.80 11.59
C GLU A 191 5.93 -22.99 13.01
N ARG A 192 5.54 -22.11 13.95
CA ARG A 192 5.87 -22.25 15.37
C ARG A 192 5.31 -23.57 15.92
N ARG A 193 4.03 -23.84 15.70
CA ARG A 193 3.37 -25.07 16.15
C ARG A 193 4.00 -26.32 15.52
N ALA A 194 4.27 -26.28 14.22
CA ALA A 194 4.93 -27.39 13.52
C ALA A 194 6.32 -27.69 14.10
N LYS A 195 7.14 -26.67 14.34
CA LYS A 195 8.46 -26.83 14.97
C LYS A 195 8.35 -27.45 16.37
N LEU A 196 7.38 -27.02 17.18
CA LEU A 196 7.15 -27.59 18.52
C LEU A 196 6.76 -29.08 18.47
N THR A 197 6.08 -29.53 17.41
CA THR A 197 5.72 -30.95 17.25
C THR A 197 6.90 -31.85 16.89
N GLU A 198 7.96 -31.30 16.30
CA GLU A 198 9.18 -32.03 15.92
C GLU A 198 10.21 -32.13 17.06
N MET A 199 10.04 -31.32 18.12
CA MET A 199 10.97 -31.22 19.25
C MET A 199 10.68 -32.25 20.36
N ASN A 200 11.71 -32.56 21.15
CA ASN A 200 11.53 -33.33 22.38
C ASN A 200 10.95 -32.47 23.52
N GLU A 201 10.56 -33.08 24.64
CA GLU A 201 9.88 -32.38 25.73
C GLU A 201 10.69 -31.24 26.36
N GLU A 202 12.00 -31.45 26.54
CA GLU A 202 12.88 -30.44 27.14
C GLU A 202 13.08 -29.24 26.19
N GLU A 203 13.28 -29.52 24.90
CA GLU A 203 13.40 -28.51 23.85
C GLU A 203 12.09 -27.71 23.68
N ARG A 204 10.95 -28.39 23.66
CA ARG A 204 9.62 -27.79 23.53
C ARG A 204 9.36 -26.79 24.67
N LYS A 205 9.59 -27.21 25.91
CA LYS A 205 9.42 -26.33 27.09
C LYS A 205 10.36 -25.13 27.05
N LYS A 206 11.61 -25.32 26.60
CA LYS A 206 12.58 -24.23 26.44
C LYS A 206 12.12 -23.22 25.38
N GLN A 207 11.66 -23.69 24.22
CA GLN A 207 11.16 -22.82 23.14
C GLN A 207 9.90 -22.07 23.54
N GLU A 208 8.96 -22.71 24.23
CA GLU A 208 7.76 -22.06 24.77
C GLU A 208 8.12 -20.95 25.77
N THR A 209 9.10 -21.19 26.65
CA THR A 209 9.58 -20.18 27.60
C THR A 209 10.21 -18.99 26.89
N LEU A 210 11.10 -19.23 25.91
CA LEU A 210 11.73 -18.17 25.11
C LEU A 210 10.70 -17.35 24.34
N HIS A 211 9.68 -17.99 23.80
CA HIS A 211 8.60 -17.30 23.10
C HIS A 211 7.77 -16.44 24.06
N GLN A 212 7.41 -16.95 25.23
CA GLN A 212 6.70 -16.16 26.25
C GLN A 212 7.52 -14.96 26.69
N GLU A 213 8.81 -15.14 26.96
CA GLU A 213 9.73 -14.04 27.30
C GLU A 213 9.79 -13.00 26.17
N ALA A 214 9.82 -13.42 24.90
CA ALA A 214 9.80 -12.51 23.77
C ALA A 214 8.48 -11.72 23.66
N VAL A 215 7.33 -12.37 23.84
CA VAL A 215 6.01 -11.70 23.85
C VAL A 215 5.91 -10.71 25.01
N GLU A 216 6.29 -11.12 26.22
CA GLU A 216 6.29 -10.22 27.39
C GLU A 216 7.23 -9.03 27.21
N LYS A 217 8.36 -9.23 26.53
CA LYS A 217 9.30 -8.17 26.17
C LYS A 217 8.68 -7.18 25.19
N LYS A 218 7.95 -7.66 24.18
CA LYS A 218 7.25 -6.80 23.21
C LYS A 218 6.11 -5.99 23.85
N LYS A 219 5.38 -6.57 24.81
CA LYS A 219 4.34 -5.88 25.59
C LYS A 219 4.88 -4.80 26.52
N HIS A 220 6.16 -4.90 26.91
CA HIS A 220 6.81 -3.85 27.68
C HIS A 220 7.29 -2.73 26.76
N HIS A 221 6.41 -1.77 26.54
CA HIS A 221 6.71 -0.50 25.90
C HIS A 221 6.22 0.67 26.78
N PRO A 222 6.73 1.90 26.59
CA PRO A 222 6.13 3.10 27.19
C PRO A 222 4.65 3.23 26.82
N LYS A 223 3.89 4.04 27.56
CA LYS A 223 2.51 4.36 27.17
C LYS A 223 2.52 4.96 25.76
N VAL A 224 1.74 4.35 24.88
CA VAL A 224 1.50 4.84 23.53
C VAL A 224 0.17 5.55 23.57
N ASN A 225 0.16 6.82 23.19
CA ASN A 225 -1.05 7.62 23.15
C ASN A 225 -1.93 7.14 21.99
N HIS A 226 -3.23 7.35 22.11
CA HIS A 226 -4.17 7.07 21.04
C HIS A 226 -3.84 7.94 19.80
N PRO A 227 -3.72 7.37 18.58
CA PRO A 227 -3.42 8.13 17.37
C PRO A 227 -4.47 9.22 17.14
N GLY A 228 -4.03 10.46 16.92
CA GLY A 228 -4.92 11.61 16.78
C GLY A 228 -5.41 12.22 18.10
N SER A 229 -4.91 11.77 19.25
CA SER A 229 -5.22 12.39 20.55
C SER A 229 -4.50 13.72 20.76
N VAL A 230 -5.07 14.57 21.61
CA VAL A 230 -4.44 15.85 22.00
C VAL A 230 -3.08 15.58 22.65
N ASP A 231 -2.99 14.61 23.56
CA ASP A 231 -1.75 14.20 24.24
C ASP A 231 -0.66 13.84 23.22
N GLN A 232 -1.01 13.05 22.19
CA GLN A 232 -0.09 12.67 21.12
C GLN A 232 0.41 13.87 20.31
N MET A 233 -0.48 14.80 19.96
CA MET A 233 -0.13 15.99 19.18
C MET A 233 0.71 17.00 19.97
N GLU A 234 0.40 17.20 21.27
CA GLU A 234 1.20 18.00 22.19
C GLU A 234 2.60 17.40 22.37
N GLU A 235 2.69 16.07 22.45
CA GLU A 235 3.97 15.37 22.55
C GLU A 235 4.83 15.53 21.28
N VAL A 236 4.22 15.47 20.08
CA VAL A 236 4.94 15.77 18.82
C VAL A 236 5.41 17.23 18.81
N TRP A 237 4.54 18.17 19.21
CA TRP A 237 4.86 19.59 19.29
C TRP A 237 6.05 19.90 20.23
N GLU A 238 6.10 19.27 21.40
CA GLU A 238 7.19 19.50 22.35
C GLU A 238 8.47 18.78 21.93
N ASP A 239 8.40 17.48 21.65
CA ASP A 239 9.58 16.64 21.53
C ASP A 239 10.15 16.56 20.12
N VAL A 240 9.29 16.64 19.08
CA VAL A 240 9.70 16.57 17.67
C VAL A 240 9.91 17.97 17.10
N ASP A 241 8.94 18.87 17.30
CA ASP A 241 9.02 20.24 16.78
C ASP A 241 9.88 21.16 17.64
N HIS A 242 10.22 20.74 18.87
CA HIS A 242 11.01 21.50 19.84
C HIS A 242 10.36 22.85 20.20
N LEU A 243 9.03 22.87 20.31
CA LEU A 243 8.23 24.05 20.65
C LEU A 243 7.75 24.00 22.11
N GLU A 244 7.43 25.17 22.68
CA GLU A 244 6.99 25.25 24.08
C GLU A 244 5.59 24.66 24.24
N ALA A 245 5.43 23.75 25.22
CA ALA A 245 4.18 23.03 25.46
C ALA A 245 2.98 23.94 25.76
N ASP A 246 3.19 25.06 26.48
CA ASP A 246 2.12 26.02 26.81
C ASP A 246 1.66 26.88 25.62
N GLN A 247 2.34 26.75 24.46
CA GLN A 247 1.99 27.43 23.21
C GLN A 247 1.31 26.51 22.20
N PHE A 248 0.98 25.26 22.56
CA PHE A 248 0.31 24.34 21.65
C PHE A 248 -0.94 24.97 21.05
N ASN A 249 -1.02 24.91 19.71
CA ASN A 249 -2.12 25.48 18.96
C ASN A 249 -2.44 24.61 17.75
N PRO A 250 -3.64 23.99 17.66
CA PRO A 250 -3.98 23.07 16.59
C PRO A 250 -3.78 23.64 15.18
N LYS A 251 -4.07 24.94 14.99
CA LYS A 251 -3.88 25.61 13.70
C LYS A 251 -2.42 25.82 13.33
N SER A 252 -1.56 26.06 14.32
CA SER A 252 -0.12 26.19 14.08
C SER A 252 0.51 24.82 13.85
N PHE A 253 0.07 23.81 14.62
CA PHE A 253 0.45 22.41 14.44
C PHE A 253 0.12 21.91 13.04
N PHE A 254 -1.13 22.10 12.59
CA PHE A 254 -1.58 21.70 11.25
C PHE A 254 -0.71 22.32 10.15
N LYS A 255 -0.49 23.64 10.20
CA LYS A 255 0.33 24.36 9.21
C LYS A 255 1.80 23.96 9.22
N LEU A 256 2.31 23.50 10.36
CA LEU A 256 3.69 23.06 10.48
C LEU A 256 3.89 21.71 9.79
N HIS A 257 2.88 20.84 9.88
CA HIS A 257 2.91 19.49 9.32
C HIS A 257 2.31 19.36 7.91
N ASP A 258 1.61 20.38 7.43
CA ASP A 258 1.33 20.60 6.01
C ASP A 258 2.63 21.06 5.32
N VAL A 259 3.53 20.09 5.10
CA VAL A 259 4.91 20.31 4.63
C VAL A 259 4.89 20.91 3.22
N ASN A 260 3.92 20.51 2.41
CA ASN A 260 3.81 20.94 1.03
C ASN A 260 3.02 22.27 0.88
N SER A 261 2.32 22.70 1.93
CA SER A 261 1.48 23.91 2.01
C SER A 261 0.29 23.92 1.05
N ASP A 262 -0.32 22.77 0.79
CA ASP A 262 -1.53 22.62 -0.03
C ASP A 262 -2.83 22.78 0.77
N GLY A 263 -2.72 22.91 2.10
CA GLY A 263 -3.85 23.12 3.00
C GLY A 263 -4.48 21.84 3.53
N PHE A 264 -3.86 20.68 3.30
CA PHE A 264 -4.30 19.37 3.75
C PHE A 264 -3.14 18.62 4.43
N LEU A 265 -3.47 17.61 5.22
CA LEU A 265 -2.49 16.61 5.68
C LEU A 265 -2.73 15.31 4.94
N ASP A 266 -1.77 14.88 4.13
CA ASP A 266 -1.85 13.59 3.44
C ASP A 266 -1.43 12.41 4.34
N GLU A 267 -1.55 11.19 3.83
CA GLU A 267 -1.19 9.97 4.56
C GLU A 267 0.26 9.95 5.04
N GLY A 268 1.19 10.44 4.23
CA GLY A 268 2.61 10.47 4.59
C GLY A 268 2.90 11.51 5.67
N GLU A 269 2.22 12.65 5.62
CA GLU A 269 2.29 13.67 6.66
C GLU A 269 1.68 13.16 7.99
N ILE A 270 0.57 12.42 7.93
CA ILE A 270 -0.04 11.79 9.11
C ILE A 270 0.86 10.68 9.69
N GLU A 271 1.43 9.82 8.84
CA GLU A 271 2.41 8.81 9.29
C GLU A 271 3.63 9.45 9.95
N ALA A 272 4.13 10.56 9.41
CA ALA A 272 5.26 11.28 9.99
C ALA A 272 4.93 11.82 11.39
N ILE A 273 3.70 12.31 11.61
CA ILE A 273 3.22 12.71 12.93
C ILE A 273 3.15 11.51 13.89
N MET A 274 2.69 10.34 13.41
CA MET A 274 2.54 9.13 14.23
C MET A 274 3.86 8.40 14.50
N LEU A 275 4.93 8.71 13.77
CA LEU A 275 6.22 8.00 13.84
C LEU A 275 6.71 7.82 15.28
N LYS A 276 6.62 8.87 16.09
CA LYS A 276 7.05 8.83 17.49
C LYS A 276 6.25 7.84 18.34
N GLU A 277 4.94 7.73 18.14
CA GLU A 277 4.09 6.78 18.88
C GLU A 277 4.40 5.33 18.46
N ALA A 278 4.59 5.08 17.16
CA ALA A 278 4.95 3.75 16.69
C ALA A 278 6.34 3.32 17.16
N GLU A 279 7.31 4.24 17.25
CA GLU A 279 8.65 3.94 17.76
C GLU A 279 8.64 3.47 19.22
N LYS A 280 7.75 4.04 20.07
CA LYS A 280 7.60 3.60 21.47
C LYS A 280 7.29 2.12 21.58
N ILE A 281 6.42 1.58 20.72
CA ILE A 281 6.01 0.16 20.72
C ILE A 281 7.23 -0.76 20.55
N HIS A 282 8.21 -0.33 19.75
CA HIS A 282 9.37 -1.14 19.38
C HIS A 282 10.68 -0.72 20.06
N GLU A 283 10.65 0.26 20.97
CA GLU A 283 11.84 0.80 21.63
C GLU A 283 12.66 -0.29 22.34
N ASN A 284 11.97 -1.20 23.05
CA ASN A 284 12.61 -2.29 23.78
C ASN A 284 12.89 -3.52 22.90
N THR A 285 12.42 -3.52 21.65
CA THR A 285 12.56 -4.66 20.73
C THR A 285 13.18 -4.23 19.39
N PRO A 286 14.49 -3.90 19.37
CA PRO A 286 15.18 -3.57 18.12
C PRO A 286 15.10 -4.67 17.06
N GLU A 287 15.08 -5.93 17.51
CA GLU A 287 14.88 -7.13 16.69
C GLU A 287 13.43 -7.38 16.26
N ALA A 288 12.50 -6.48 16.58
CA ALA A 288 11.11 -6.62 16.17
C ALA A 288 10.98 -6.69 14.65
N ASP A 289 9.98 -7.45 14.25
CA ASP A 289 9.69 -7.83 12.88
C ASP A 289 9.38 -6.57 12.05
N PRO A 290 10.14 -6.27 10.99
CA PRO A 290 9.89 -5.10 10.15
C PRO A 290 8.47 -5.07 9.57
N ILE A 291 7.85 -6.23 9.35
CA ILE A 291 6.47 -6.33 8.86
C ILE A 291 5.48 -5.88 9.95
N GLU A 292 5.67 -6.33 11.21
CA GLU A 292 4.85 -5.87 12.34
C GLU A 292 5.00 -4.36 12.56
N LYS A 293 6.24 -3.83 12.47
CA LYS A 293 6.49 -2.38 12.64
C LYS A 293 5.73 -1.54 11.62
N GLN A 294 5.76 -1.96 10.36
CA GLN A 294 5.07 -1.27 9.29
C GLN A 294 3.56 -1.38 9.45
N GLU A 295 3.04 -2.57 9.77
CA GLU A 295 1.60 -2.76 9.98
C GLU A 295 1.09 -1.93 11.16
N GLU A 296 1.86 -1.79 12.24
CA GLU A 296 1.49 -0.93 13.37
C GLU A 296 1.34 0.53 12.94
N MET A 297 2.26 1.04 12.12
CA MET A 297 2.19 2.38 11.55
C MET A 297 0.93 2.55 10.67
N ASP A 298 0.71 1.61 9.78
CA ASP A 298 -0.45 1.61 8.88
C ASP A 298 -1.77 1.58 9.66
N ARG A 299 -1.88 0.77 10.73
CA ARG A 299 -3.05 0.74 11.62
C ARG A 299 -3.29 2.08 12.30
N MET A 300 -2.24 2.78 12.75
CA MET A 300 -2.37 4.10 13.34
C MET A 300 -2.86 5.13 12.31
N ARG A 301 -2.28 5.15 11.11
CA ARG A 301 -2.71 6.02 10.00
C ARG A 301 -4.18 5.79 9.68
N GLU A 302 -4.58 4.55 9.44
CA GLU A 302 -5.96 4.21 9.08
C GLU A 302 -6.96 4.57 10.17
N HIS A 303 -6.57 4.38 11.42
CA HIS A 303 -7.38 4.78 12.56
C HIS A 303 -7.63 6.30 12.56
N VAL A 304 -6.58 7.10 12.39
CA VAL A 304 -6.70 8.56 12.28
C VAL A 304 -7.58 8.96 11.10
N MET A 305 -7.34 8.39 9.92
CA MET A 305 -8.15 8.68 8.73
C MET A 305 -9.61 8.37 8.98
N LYS A 306 -9.93 7.17 9.48
CA LYS A 306 -11.32 6.79 9.78
C LYS A 306 -12.01 7.72 10.77
N GLU A 307 -11.28 8.22 11.77
CA GLU A 307 -11.82 9.11 12.79
C GLU A 307 -11.93 10.57 12.33
N PHE A 308 -11.04 11.05 11.47
CA PHE A 308 -10.92 12.47 11.12
C PHE A 308 -11.44 12.78 9.70
N ASP A 309 -11.09 11.95 8.71
CA ASP A 309 -11.46 12.09 7.29
C ASP A 309 -12.94 11.73 7.12
N LYS A 310 -13.81 12.74 6.97
CA LYS A 310 -15.27 12.54 6.87
C LYS A 310 -15.74 12.38 5.44
N ASN A 311 -15.00 12.92 4.49
CA ASN A 311 -15.31 12.87 3.08
C ASN A 311 -14.69 11.63 2.37
N ASN A 312 -13.80 10.91 3.06
CA ASN A 312 -13.01 9.76 2.59
C ASN A 312 -12.07 10.14 1.43
N ASP A 313 -11.51 11.35 1.49
CA ASP A 313 -10.57 11.87 0.51
C ASP A 313 -9.10 11.50 0.82
N ARG A 314 -8.88 10.64 1.82
CA ARG A 314 -7.57 10.15 2.31
C ARG A 314 -6.59 11.28 2.59
N MET A 315 -7.10 12.46 2.94
CA MET A 315 -6.37 13.62 3.41
C MET A 315 -7.21 14.31 4.49
N LEU A 316 -6.59 15.17 5.28
CA LEU A 316 -7.31 15.91 6.31
C LEU A 316 -7.29 17.40 6.00
N SER A 317 -8.46 17.97 5.74
CA SER A 317 -8.62 19.42 5.75
C SER A 317 -8.42 19.97 7.17
N PHE A 318 -8.12 21.27 7.29
CA PHE A 318 -8.02 21.91 8.61
C PHE A 318 -9.33 21.80 9.41
N ASP A 319 -10.48 21.87 8.75
CA ASP A 319 -11.79 21.79 9.40
C ASP A 319 -12.05 20.38 9.96
N GLU A 320 -11.66 19.33 9.23
CA GLU A 320 -11.72 17.94 9.70
C GLU A 320 -10.75 17.69 10.83
N PHE A 321 -9.52 18.20 10.72
CA PHE A 321 -8.52 18.13 11.77
C PHE A 321 -9.01 18.80 13.06
N GLU A 322 -9.52 20.02 12.98
CA GLU A 322 -10.06 20.75 14.13
C GLU A 322 -11.28 20.04 14.73
N HIS A 323 -12.15 19.46 13.89
CA HIS A 323 -13.30 18.69 14.37
C HIS A 323 -12.88 17.40 15.08
N GLY A 324 -11.94 16.64 14.50
CA GLY A 324 -11.40 15.41 15.08
C GLY A 324 -10.74 15.66 16.43
N MET A 325 -9.89 16.70 16.53
CA MET A 325 -9.26 17.14 17.79
C MET A 325 -10.28 17.55 18.86
N ASN A 326 -11.47 17.99 18.45
CA ASN A 326 -12.54 18.33 19.37
C ASN A 326 -13.39 17.14 19.82
N GLY A 327 -13.21 15.98 19.20
CA GLY A 327 -13.89 14.73 19.51
C GLY A 327 -13.57 14.19 20.91
N THR A 328 -14.44 13.30 21.39
CA THR A 328 -14.31 12.70 22.72
C THR A 328 -13.06 11.83 22.84
N GLU A 329 -12.76 11.03 21.81
CA GLU A 329 -11.58 10.14 21.80
C GLU A 329 -10.28 10.94 21.75
N ALA A 330 -10.24 12.04 20.98
CA ALA A 330 -9.06 12.90 20.93
C ALA A 330 -8.76 13.57 22.29
N LYS A 331 -9.81 13.93 23.05
CA LYS A 331 -9.69 14.59 24.36
C LYS A 331 -9.48 13.62 25.52
N ASN A 332 -9.86 12.36 25.37
CA ASN A 332 -9.73 11.35 26.41
C ASN A 332 -8.85 10.24 25.87
N ASP A 333 -7.54 10.42 26.02
CA ASP A 333 -6.58 9.42 25.57
C ASP A 333 -6.71 8.12 26.39
N GLN A 334 -7.29 7.10 25.76
CA GLN A 334 -7.40 5.75 26.32
C GLN A 334 -6.13 4.92 26.08
N GLY A 335 -5.16 5.47 25.34
CA GLY A 335 -3.99 4.77 24.82
C GLY A 335 -4.29 4.00 23.54
N TRP A 336 -3.21 3.52 22.91
CA TRP A 336 -3.27 2.66 21.74
C TRP A 336 -3.12 1.18 22.09
N GLN A 337 -3.89 0.31 21.42
CA GLN A 337 -3.76 -1.14 21.52
C GLN A 337 -2.87 -1.68 20.40
N SER A 338 -1.69 -2.15 20.79
CA SER A 338 -0.67 -2.67 19.88
C SER A 338 -1.10 -4.02 19.27
N LEU A 339 -0.37 -4.45 18.24
CA LEU A 339 -0.53 -5.77 17.64
C LEU A 339 -0.35 -6.93 18.63
N GLU A 340 0.39 -6.73 19.73
CA GLU A 340 0.62 -7.78 20.74
C GLU A 340 -0.58 -7.96 21.70
N ASP A 341 -1.51 -7.00 21.71
CA ASP A 341 -2.71 -7.02 22.56
C ASP A 341 -3.87 -7.79 21.90
N SER A 342 -3.83 -7.99 20.58
CA SER A 342 -4.90 -8.66 19.83
C SER A 342 -4.37 -9.44 18.63
N THR A 343 -4.82 -10.68 18.47
CA THR A 343 -4.53 -11.49 17.27
C THR A 343 -5.39 -11.03 16.08
N PRO A 344 -4.82 -10.87 14.87
CA PRO A 344 -5.56 -10.39 13.69
C PRO A 344 -6.51 -11.43 13.08
N TYR A 345 -6.51 -12.67 13.58
CA TYR A 345 -7.34 -13.77 13.11
C TYR A 345 -8.03 -14.49 14.27
N SER A 346 -9.13 -15.16 13.96
CA SER A 346 -9.83 -16.09 14.84
C SER A 346 -9.24 -17.50 14.79
N ASP A 347 -9.50 -18.30 15.84
CA ASP A 347 -9.12 -19.72 15.87
C ASP A 347 -9.69 -20.51 14.67
N GLN A 348 -10.89 -20.16 14.22
CA GLN A 348 -11.53 -20.81 13.07
C GLN A 348 -10.82 -20.48 11.74
N GLU A 349 -10.41 -19.22 11.55
CA GLU A 349 -9.61 -18.81 10.39
C GLU A 349 -8.26 -19.53 10.41
N PHE A 350 -7.58 -19.57 11.56
CA PHE A 350 -6.30 -20.27 11.71
C PHE A 350 -6.40 -21.76 11.40
N GLN A 351 -7.45 -22.43 11.88
CA GLN A 351 -7.69 -23.85 11.60
C GLN A 351 -7.89 -24.08 10.10
N SER A 352 -8.73 -23.25 9.47
CA SER A 352 -9.03 -23.35 8.04
C SER A 352 -7.76 -23.13 7.18
N PHE A 353 -6.94 -22.16 7.56
CA PHE A 353 -5.65 -21.88 6.92
C PHE A 353 -4.65 -23.03 7.10
N SER A 354 -4.55 -23.57 8.31
CA SER A 354 -3.69 -24.71 8.63
C SER A 354 -4.04 -25.95 7.80
N ASP A 355 -5.34 -26.25 7.68
CA ASP A 355 -5.83 -27.38 6.87
C ASP A 355 -5.48 -27.19 5.39
N GLN A 356 -5.63 -25.98 4.85
CA GLN A 356 -5.23 -25.65 3.47
C GLN A 356 -3.74 -25.87 3.23
N LEU A 357 -2.86 -25.42 4.14
CA LEU A 357 -1.42 -25.62 4.04
C LEU A 357 -1.02 -27.11 4.08
N ILE A 358 -1.63 -27.88 4.99
CA ILE A 358 -1.38 -29.32 5.11
C ILE A 358 -1.83 -30.04 3.82
N HIS A 359 -3.01 -29.71 3.30
CA HIS A 359 -3.50 -30.26 2.04
C HIS A 359 -2.57 -29.92 0.86
N ALA A 360 -2.14 -28.66 0.74
CA ALA A 360 -1.21 -28.22 -0.30
C ALA A 360 0.14 -28.95 -0.23
N ARG A 361 0.70 -29.12 0.98
CA ARG A 361 1.96 -29.85 1.20
C ARG A 361 1.81 -31.35 0.93
N GLY A 362 0.66 -31.94 1.28
CA GLY A 362 0.33 -33.33 1.00
C GLY A 362 0.16 -33.63 -0.50
N SER A 363 -0.36 -32.68 -1.28
CA SER A 363 -0.42 -32.79 -2.74
C SER A 363 0.96 -32.70 -3.42
N ASP A 364 1.90 -31.95 -2.86
CA ASP A 364 3.25 -31.76 -3.42
C ASP A 364 4.21 -32.94 -3.10
N ALA A 365 4.00 -33.62 -1.95
CA ALA A 365 4.73 -34.84 -1.57
C ALA A 365 4.50 -36.06 -2.49
N SER A 366 3.62 -35.93 -3.49
CA SER A 366 3.39 -36.94 -4.53
C SER A 366 4.37 -36.84 -5.71
N GLN A 367 5.30 -35.87 -5.71
CA GLN A 367 6.44 -35.83 -6.62
C GLN A 367 7.76 -36.02 -5.87
N PRO A 368 8.63 -36.97 -6.29
CA PRO A 368 9.86 -37.26 -5.58
C PRO A 368 10.91 -36.19 -5.88
N HIS A 369 11.12 -35.25 -4.95
CA HIS A 369 12.25 -34.34 -4.96
C HIS A 369 13.32 -34.80 -3.96
N ASN A 370 14.53 -35.07 -4.47
CA ASN A 370 15.72 -35.29 -3.64
C ASN A 370 16.02 -34.05 -2.79
N PRO A 371 16.35 -34.21 -1.49
CA PRO A 371 16.74 -33.08 -0.65
C PRO A 371 18.09 -32.50 -1.10
N PRO A 372 18.28 -31.17 -1.09
CA PRO A 372 19.60 -30.56 -1.29
C PRO A 372 20.47 -30.80 -0.04
N PRO A 373 21.81 -30.88 -0.19
CA PRO A 373 22.70 -31.30 0.89
C PRO A 373 22.80 -30.24 1.98
N ALA A 374 22.74 -30.71 3.23
CA ALA A 374 23.00 -29.94 4.44
C ALA A 374 24.49 -29.58 4.52
N ASN A 375 24.85 -28.36 4.14
CA ASN A 375 25.95 -27.56 4.70
C ASN A 375 26.13 -26.26 3.89
N ALA A 376 25.56 -25.16 4.38
CA ALA A 376 26.02 -23.81 4.05
C ALA A 376 25.72 -22.90 5.26
N VAL A 377 26.76 -22.55 5.99
CA VAL A 377 26.77 -21.50 7.02
C VAL A 377 26.52 -20.16 6.31
N PRO A 378 25.70 -19.24 6.86
CA PRO A 378 25.55 -17.90 6.28
C PRO A 378 26.80 -17.06 6.57
N SER A 379 27.50 -16.64 5.52
CA SER A 379 28.60 -15.68 5.57
C SER A 379 28.06 -14.28 5.83
N SER A 380 28.51 -13.62 6.90
CA SER A 380 28.23 -12.20 7.16
C SER A 380 28.89 -11.29 6.10
N PRO A 381 28.25 -10.19 5.66
CA PRO A 381 28.89 -9.21 4.79
C PRO A 381 29.88 -8.35 5.59
N GLN A 382 31.17 -8.40 5.23
CA GLN A 382 32.14 -7.38 5.64
C GLN A 382 31.99 -6.16 4.72
N GLU A 383 31.64 -5.01 5.30
CA GLU A 383 31.75 -3.71 4.64
C GLU A 383 33.23 -3.36 4.40
N HIS A 384 33.59 -3.18 3.13
CA HIS A 384 34.90 -2.69 2.74
C HIS A 384 34.87 -1.17 2.63
N ILE A 385 35.36 -0.49 3.67
CA ILE A 385 35.65 0.95 3.64
C ILE A 385 36.88 1.18 2.73
N PRO A 386 36.83 2.06 1.72
CA PRO A 386 38.03 2.44 0.96
C PRO A 386 38.89 3.42 1.78
N ARG A 387 40.12 3.02 2.09
CA ARG A 387 41.14 3.87 2.73
C ARG A 387 41.68 4.90 1.74
N ALA A 388 41.77 6.16 2.19
CA ALA A 388 42.54 7.22 1.55
C ALA A 388 44.05 6.92 1.57
N PRO A 389 44.84 7.40 0.58
CA PRO A 389 46.28 7.18 0.54
C PRO A 389 47.04 8.04 1.57
N PRO A 390 48.14 7.54 2.14
CA PRO A 390 48.83 8.17 3.26
C PRO A 390 49.67 9.39 2.85
N SER A 391 49.52 10.49 3.58
CA SER A 391 50.46 11.62 3.56
C SER A 391 51.76 11.21 4.24
N MET A 392 52.86 11.18 3.49
CA MET A 392 54.20 11.15 4.07
C MET A 392 54.47 12.49 4.74
N ASN A 393 54.81 12.46 6.03
CA ASN A 393 55.42 13.60 6.71
C ASN A 393 56.83 13.19 7.15
N SER A 394 57.83 13.92 6.66
CA SER A 394 59.01 14.33 7.43
C SER A 394 59.96 15.17 6.57
N HIS A 395 59.81 16.49 6.60
CA HIS A 395 60.82 17.43 7.10
C HIS A 395 60.31 18.86 7.17
#